data_AF-A0AA38CQ20-F1
#
_entry.id   AF-A0AA38CQ20-F1
#
_cell.length_a   1.000
_cell.length_b   1.000
_cell.length_c   1.000
_cell.angle_alpha   90.00
_cell.angle_beta   90.00
_cell.angle_gamma   90.00
#
_symmetry.space_group_name_H-M   'P 1'
#
loop_
_entity.id
_entity.type
_entity.pdbx_description
1 polymer ?
#
loop_
_entity_poly.entity_id
_entity_poly.type
_entity_poly.pdbx_seq_one_letter_code
_entity_poly.pdbx_strand_id
1 'polypeptide(L)' 'LLHNCMFDSGASCNLMPLEVMNELNIKVTTTYGKCTAMDSREVPVVGCVKGLVVQLAVYPGKYLTLNV' A
#
# COMPACT_ATOMS: atom_id res chain seq x y z
N LEU A 1 -1.66 12.05 -6.09
CA LEU A 1 -1.06 11.22 -7.17
C LEU A 1 0.10 10.48 -6.54
N LEU A 2 0.11 9.14 -6.57
CA LEU A 2 1.24 8.38 -6.03
C LEU A 2 2.34 8.33 -7.11
N HIS A 3 3.56 8.69 -6.73
CA HIS A 3 4.74 8.63 -7.59
C HIS A 3 5.75 7.65 -7.00
N ASN A 4 6.66 7.13 -7.82
CA ASN A 4 7.73 6.21 -7.39
C ASN A 4 7.24 4.90 -6.75
N CYS A 5 6.09 4.40 -7.19
CA CYS A 5 5.61 3.08 -6.76
C CYS A 5 6.35 1.99 -7.52
N MET A 6 6.86 1.00 -6.79
CA MET A 6 7.39 -0.23 -7.38
C MET A 6 6.23 -1.15 -7.75
N PHE A 7 6.18 -1.60 -9.00
CA PHE A 7 5.29 -2.67 -9.42
C PHE A 7 6.02 -4.01 -9.30
N ASP A 8 5.56 -4.86 -8.39
CA ASP A 8 6.09 -6.19 -8.17
C ASP A 8 4.96 -7.22 -8.24
N SER A 9 4.87 -7.94 -9.35
CA SER A 9 3.87 -9.00 -9.54
C SER A 9 4.12 -10.24 -8.69
N GLY A 10 5.32 -10.39 -8.10
CA GLY A 10 5.65 -11.47 -7.18
C GLY A 10 5.17 -11.21 -5.75
N ALA A 11 4.80 -9.98 -5.42
CA ALA A 11 4.29 -9.62 -4.11
C ALA A 11 2.84 -10.10 -3.94
N SER A 12 2.57 -10.76 -2.81
CA SER A 12 1.23 -11.22 -2.45
C SER A 12 0.32 -10.12 -1.91
N CYS A 13 0.91 -9.01 -1.43
CA CYS A 13 0.22 -7.86 -0.84
C CYS A 13 0.86 -6.56 -1.32
N ASN A 14 0.07 -5.50 -1.42
CA ASN A 14 0.62 -4.14 -1.54
C ASN A 14 1.11 -3.68 -0.17
N LEU A 15 2.17 -2.86 -0.17
CA LEU A 15 2.73 -2.27 1.05
C LEU A 15 3.00 -0.79 0.85
N MET A 16 2.84 -0.01 1.91
CA MET A 16 3.19 1.40 1.96
C MET A 16 3.96 1.70 3.26
N PRO A 17 5.12 2.38 3.20
CA PRO A 17 5.81 2.82 4.41
C PRO A 17 4.96 3.77 5.24
N LEU A 18 5.12 3.72 6.56
CA LEU A 18 4.36 4.56 7.50
C LEU A 18 4.67 6.05 7.27
N GLU A 19 5.92 6.37 6.93
CA GLU A 19 6.38 7.72 6.66
C GLU A 19 5.62 8.32 5.48
N VAL A 20 5.46 7.54 4.40
CA VAL A 20 4.70 7.95 3.20
C VAL A 20 3.21 8.11 3.53
N MET A 21 2.63 7.23 4.34
CA MET A 21 1.25 7.40 4.81
C MET A 21 1.05 8.72 5.56
N ASN A 22 1.98 9.05 6.46
CA ASN A 22 1.94 10.28 7.25
C ASN A 22 2.05 11.52 6.36
N GLU A 23 2.97 11.53 5.39
CA GLU A 23 3.12 12.63 4.42
C GLU A 23 1.85 12.85 3.60
N LEU A 24 1.18 11.76 3.22
CA LEU A 24 -0.06 11.80 2.44
C LEU A 24 -1.33 11.97 3.30
N ASN A 25 -1.20 12.07 4.62
CA ASN A 25 -2.31 12.11 5.58
C ASN A 25 -3.30 10.94 5.42
N ILE A 26 -2.81 9.76 5.03
CA ILE A 26 -3.61 8.55 4.89
C ILE A 26 -3.71 7.87 6.25
N LYS A 27 -4.95 7.55 6.67
CA LYS A 27 -5.20 6.86 7.94
C LYS A 27 -5.41 5.37 7.72
N VAL A 28 -4.88 4.58 8.66
CA VAL A 28 -5.18 3.15 8.75
C VAL A 28 -6.67 2.96 8.98
N THR A 29 -7.30 2.11 8.18
CA THR A 29 -8.74 1.81 8.29
C THR A 29 -9.02 0.67 9.25
N THR A 30 -8.10 -0.30 9.35
CA THR A 30 -8.22 -1.46 10.23
C THR A 30 -6.85 -1.78 10.80
N THR A 31 -6.77 -2.07 12.10
CA THR A 31 -5.54 -2.65 12.66
C THR A 31 -5.30 -4.01 11.99
N TYR A 32 -4.06 -4.26 11.61
CA TYR A 32 -3.64 -5.46 10.90
C TYR A 32 -2.33 -5.93 11.51
N GLY A 33 -2.13 -7.25 11.55
CA GLY A 33 -1.08 -7.87 12.36
C GLY A 33 0.31 -7.82 11.72
N LYS A 34 0.81 -8.97 11.28
CA LYS A 34 2.13 -9.12 10.65
C LYS A 34 1.95 -9.53 9.19
N CYS A 35 2.89 -9.17 8.32
CA CYS A 35 3.00 -9.71 6.97
C CYS A 35 4.23 -10.61 6.85
N THR A 36 4.30 -11.43 5.81
CA THR A 36 5.44 -12.32 5.55
C THR A 36 6.32 -11.70 4.48
N ALA A 37 7.59 -11.48 4.82
CA ALA A 37 8.61 -11.01 3.89
C ALA A 37 9.02 -12.13 2.91
N MET A 38 9.76 -11.75 1.86
CA MET A 38 10.25 -12.68 0.84
C MET A 38 11.10 -13.82 1.41
N ASP A 39 11.86 -13.54 2.48
CA ASP A 39 12.68 -14.54 3.20
C ASP A 39 11.88 -15.31 4.27
N SER A 40 10.54 -15.31 4.17
CA SER A 40 9.61 -15.96 5.07
C SER A 40 9.61 -15.45 6.51
N ARG A 41 10.29 -14.33 6.81
CA ARG A 41 10.20 -13.70 8.14
C ARG A 41 8.90 -12.95 8.31
N GLU A 42 8.38 -12.94 9.52
CA GLU A 42 7.26 -12.05 9.88
C GLU A 42 7.76 -10.62 10.08
N VAL A 43 7.10 -9.67 9.43
CA VAL A 43 7.35 -8.23 9.55
C VAL A 43 6.11 -7.56 10.17
N PRO A 44 6.25 -6.76 11.23
CA PRO A 44 5.12 -6.07 11.82
C PRO A 44 4.55 -5.03 10.83
N VAL A 45 3.23 -4.95 10.75
CA VAL A 45 2.56 -3.87 10.02
C VAL A 45 1.69 -3.05 10.96
N VAL A 46 1.52 -1.76 10.64
CA VAL A 46 0.74 -0.83 11.48
C VAL A 46 -0.76 -1.03 11.27
N GLY A 47 -1.14 -1.46 10.07
CA GLY A 47 -2.50 -1.86 9.77
C GLY A 47 -2.75 -2.01 8.27
N CYS A 48 -4.00 -1.89 7.88
CA CYS A 48 -4.44 -1.91 6.48
C CYS A 48 -5.31 -0.69 6.17
N VAL A 49 -5.04 -0.08 5.03
CA VAL A 49 -5.85 0.93 4.36
C VAL A 49 -6.72 0.23 3.32
N LYS A 50 -8.02 0.09 3.62
CA LYS A 50 -9.00 -0.51 2.72
C LYS A 50 -9.53 0.52 1.74
N GLY A 51 -9.63 0.13 0.48
CA GLY A 51 -10.31 0.91 -0.54
C GLY A 51 -9.60 2.22 -0.91
N LEU A 52 -8.27 2.24 -0.83
CA LEU A 52 -7.47 3.39 -1.26
C LEU A 52 -7.67 3.61 -2.76
N VAL A 53 -8.27 4.75 -3.12
CA VAL A 53 -8.45 5.13 -4.52
C VAL A 53 -7.18 5.79 -5.04
N VAL A 54 -6.58 5.20 -6.06
CA VAL A 54 -5.36 5.69 -6.69
C VAL A 54 -5.62 6.00 -8.16
N GLN A 55 -5.05 7.10 -8.64
CA GLN A 55 -5.07 7.44 -10.06
C GLN A 55 -3.78 6.96 -10.72
N LEU A 56 -3.90 6.27 -11.85
CA LEU A 56 -2.75 5.84 -12.63
C LEU A 56 -2.10 7.04 -13.33
N ALA A 57 -0.84 7.31 -13.03
CA ALA A 57 -0.10 8.42 -13.65
C ALA A 57 0.00 8.27 -15.17
N VAL A 58 0.20 7.05 -15.67
CA VAL A 58 0.33 6.74 -17.11
C VAL A 58 -1.02 6.79 -17.84
N TYR A 59 -2.14 6.65 -17.11
CA TYR A 59 -3.49 6.64 -17.68
C TYR A 59 -4.38 7.68 -16.98
N PRO A 60 -4.29 8.97 -17.36
CA PRO A 60 -5.11 10.03 -16.79
C PRO A 60 -6.60 9.69 -16.84
N GLY A 61 -7.33 9.94 -15.75
CA GLY A 61 -8.76 9.62 -15.64
C GLY A 61 -9.08 8.15 -15.35
N LYS A 62 -8.08 7.27 -15.19
CA LYS A 62 -8.28 5.90 -14.69
C LYS A 62 -7.96 5.82 -13.20
N TYR A 63 -8.93 5.34 -12.44
CA TYR A 63 -8.85 5.15 -11.00
C TYR A 63 -8.91 3.65 -10.68
N LEU A 64 -8.09 3.23 -9.73
CA LEU A 64 -8.10 1.89 -9.16
C LEU A 64 -8.37 1.98 -7.67
N THR A 65 -9.04 0.97 -7.14
CA THR A 65 -9.25 0.82 -5.71
C THR A 65 -8.36 -0.31 -5.21
N LEU A 66 -7.45 0.01 -4.30
CA LEU A 66 -6.46 -0.91 -3.76
C LEU A 66 -6.62 -1.07 -2.24
N ASN A 67 -6.22 -2.23 -1.73
CA ASN A 67 -5.93 -2.39 -0.32
C ASN A 67 -4.43 -2.38 -0.14
N VAL A 68 -3.94 -1.59 0.82
CA VAL A 68 -2.53 -1.34 1.13
C VAL A 68 -2.29 -1.50 2.63
#